data_AF-A0A8K0FYE6-F1
#
_entry.id   AF-A0A8K0FYE6-F1
#
_cell.length_a   1.000
_cell.length_b   1.000
_cell.length_c   1.000
_cell.angle_alpha   90.00
_cell.angle_beta   90.00
_cell.angle_gamma   90.00
#
_symmetry.space_group_name_H-M   'P 1'
#
loop_
_entity.id
_entity.type
_entity.pdbx_description
1 polymer ?
#
loop_
_entity_poly.entity_id
_entity_poly.type
_entity_poly.pdbx_seq_one_letter_code
_entity_poly.pdbx_strand_id
1 'polypeptide(L)'
;MLKALNNFKLLSMTCETFSPNSLYQQSVRWGRKPLWFPTAKSKLFRVSPRKRLPKEEEVEKRRLYNSYRTQVKSIKQYLEEKYSLENQEAFDEEKHKMEIEEDFIQCSEINDKWNEEIKKSREERVEKELQESIEDAKRRLEKRLKIYAEQRETAEEAVRQVKEASQHFITPDKLDAAIEYAINNPVDYNFALDLDGNKIRGRETKPPSKIEPEKISAKA
;
A
#
# COMPACT_ATOMS: atom_id res chain seq x y z
N MET A 1 -32.06 -3.27 5.05
CA MET A 1 -32.19 -3.48 6.51
C MET A 1 -31.38 -2.41 7.25
N LEU A 2 -32.08 -1.64 8.08
CA LEU A 2 -31.59 -0.88 9.25
C LEU A 2 -30.59 0.29 9.04
N LYS A 3 -31.12 1.47 8.73
CA LYS A 3 -30.60 2.76 9.21
C LYS A 3 -31.77 3.69 9.53
N ALA A 4 -32.28 3.61 10.76
CA ALA A 4 -33.28 4.56 11.27
C ALA A 4 -33.08 4.73 12.78
N LEU A 5 -32.02 5.45 13.17
CA LEU A 5 -31.86 5.98 14.50
C LEU A 5 -31.09 7.29 14.34
N ASN A 6 -31.80 8.42 14.49
CA ASN A 6 -31.28 9.67 15.09
C ASN A 6 -32.26 10.82 14.90
N ASN A 7 -33.45 10.77 15.52
CA ASN A 7 -34.33 11.92 15.69
C ASN A 7 -34.74 12.08 17.17
N PHE A 8 -33.76 12.25 18.06
CA PHE A 8 -33.95 12.69 19.45
C PHE A 8 -33.23 14.02 19.70
N LYS A 9 -33.52 15.05 18.90
CA LYS A 9 -32.81 16.35 18.97
C LYS A 9 -33.70 17.56 19.23
N LEU A 10 -34.93 17.39 19.71
CA LEU A 10 -35.87 18.51 19.93
C LEU A 10 -36.46 18.56 21.34
N LEU A 11 -35.64 18.38 22.38
CA LEU A 11 -36.01 18.69 23.77
C LEU A 11 -34.75 18.90 24.62
N SER A 12 -34.08 20.04 24.45
CA SER A 12 -33.14 20.53 25.45
C SER A 12 -33.12 22.06 25.45
N MET A 13 -34.02 22.64 26.25
CA MET A 13 -33.80 23.96 26.83
C MET A 13 -32.47 23.94 27.58
N THR A 14 -31.58 24.83 27.14
CA THR A 14 -30.38 25.37 27.81
C THR A 14 -30.09 24.82 29.21
N CYS A 15 -29.39 23.71 29.25
CA CYS A 15 -28.35 23.47 30.24
C CYS A 15 -27.19 22.93 29.41
N GLU A 16 -26.05 23.60 29.44
CA GLU A 16 -24.81 23.14 28.80
C GLU A 16 -24.44 21.79 29.42
N THR A 17 -25.02 20.71 28.91
CA THR A 17 -24.68 19.36 29.32
C THR A 17 -23.34 19.06 28.70
N PHE A 18 -22.29 19.34 29.47
CA PHE A 18 -20.97 18.73 29.36
C PHE A 18 -21.15 17.27 28.94
N SER A 19 -20.94 16.99 27.66
CA SER A 19 -20.92 15.63 27.12
C SER A 19 -19.53 15.09 27.44
N PRO A 20 -19.36 14.30 28.50
CA PRO A 20 -18.05 13.78 28.83
C PRO A 20 -17.74 12.72 27.78
N ASN A 21 -16.64 12.91 27.08
CA ASN A 21 -16.06 11.93 26.19
C ASN A 21 -15.97 10.58 26.93
N SER A 22 -16.79 9.59 26.54
CA SER A 22 -17.00 8.30 27.22
C SER A 22 -15.69 7.54 27.53
N LEU A 23 -14.65 7.77 26.73
CA LEU A 23 -13.35 7.13 26.84
C LEU A 23 -12.52 7.56 28.07
N TYR A 24 -12.83 8.71 28.69
CA TYR A 24 -12.09 9.25 29.84
C TYR A 24 -12.92 9.35 31.13
N GLN A 25 -14.14 8.82 31.13
CA GLN A 25 -15.00 8.83 32.31
C GLN A 25 -14.81 7.56 33.15
N GLN A 26 -13.82 7.58 34.05
CA GLN A 26 -13.72 6.55 35.07
C GLN A 26 -14.79 6.84 36.14
N SER A 27 -15.88 6.06 36.17
CA SER A 27 -16.88 6.18 37.25
C SER A 27 -16.25 5.72 38.57
N VAL A 28 -15.63 6.66 39.30
CA VAL A 28 -14.93 6.39 40.58
C VAL A 28 -15.88 5.83 41.64
N ARG A 29 -17.20 6.02 41.47
CA ARG A 29 -18.23 5.49 42.36
C ARG A 29 -19.31 4.79 41.55
N TRP A 30 -19.24 3.46 41.49
CA TRP A 30 -20.38 2.64 41.09
C TRP A 30 -21.55 2.92 42.05
N GLY A 31 -22.51 3.76 41.63
CA GLY A 31 -23.64 4.17 42.48
C GLY A 31 -24.53 3.01 42.92
N ARG A 32 -24.44 1.85 42.26
CA ARG A 32 -25.10 0.60 42.62
C ARG A 32 -24.11 -0.56 42.54
N LYS A 33 -24.35 -1.59 43.34
CA LYS A 33 -23.58 -2.84 43.26
C LYS A 33 -23.83 -3.52 41.91
N PRO A 34 -22.79 -3.96 41.19
CA PRO A 34 -22.96 -4.69 39.94
C PRO A 34 -23.54 -6.09 40.18
N LEU A 35 -24.13 -6.70 39.15
CA LEU A 35 -24.86 -7.96 39.25
C LEU A 35 -24.02 -9.13 39.79
N TRP A 36 -22.72 -9.16 39.49
CA TRP A 36 -21.79 -10.21 39.93
C TRP A 36 -21.29 -10.04 41.37
N PHE A 37 -21.56 -8.90 42.02
CA PHE A 37 -21.09 -8.65 43.37
C PHE A 37 -22.02 -9.31 44.40
N PRO A 38 -21.49 -10.05 45.39
CA PRO A 38 -22.32 -10.75 46.35
C PRO A 38 -23.12 -9.78 47.23
N THR A 39 -24.28 -10.23 47.70
CA THR A 39 -25.05 -9.51 48.72
C THR A 39 -24.25 -9.46 50.02
N ALA A 40 -24.40 -8.38 50.79
CA ALA A 40 -23.70 -8.25 52.07
C ALA A 40 -24.22 -9.30 53.06
N LYS A 41 -23.34 -9.86 53.91
CA LYS A 41 -23.70 -10.89 54.90
C LYS A 41 -24.90 -10.47 55.78
N SER A 42 -24.98 -9.19 56.15
CA SER A 42 -26.08 -8.60 56.93
C SER A 42 -27.41 -8.48 56.18
N LYS A 43 -27.41 -8.62 54.84
CA LYS A 43 -28.59 -8.52 53.96
C LYS A 43 -29.02 -9.87 53.37
N LEU A 44 -28.20 -10.92 53.48
CA LEU A 44 -28.50 -12.27 52.95
C LEU A 44 -29.87 -12.80 53.39
N PHE A 45 -30.20 -12.61 54.67
CA PHE A 45 -31.42 -13.16 55.28
C PHE A 45 -32.37 -12.07 55.81
N ARG A 46 -32.11 -10.80 55.49
CA ARG A 46 -32.93 -9.68 56.00
C ARG A 46 -34.22 -9.54 55.19
N VAL A 47 -35.33 -10.00 55.74
CA VAL A 47 -36.68 -9.74 55.21
C VAL A 47 -37.18 -8.38 55.70
N SER A 48 -37.52 -7.47 54.79
CA SER A 48 -38.11 -6.19 55.17
C SER A 48 -39.55 -6.41 55.63
N PRO A 49 -39.94 -5.98 56.84
CA PRO A 49 -41.32 -6.11 57.28
C PRO A 49 -42.22 -5.22 56.41
N ARG A 50 -43.36 -5.76 55.99
CA ARG A 50 -44.39 -4.97 55.30
C ARG A 50 -45.08 -4.07 56.34
N LYS A 51 -45.17 -2.77 56.04
CA LYS A 51 -45.98 -1.85 56.85
C LYS A 51 -47.45 -2.24 56.71
N ARG A 52 -48.15 -2.44 57.83
CA ARG A 52 -49.60 -2.72 57.83
C ARG A 52 -50.34 -1.39 57.82
N LEU A 53 -51.20 -1.20 56.83
CA LEU A 53 -52.12 -0.06 56.78
C LEU A 53 -53.48 -0.49 57.35
N PRO A 54 -54.26 0.43 57.95
CA PRO A 54 -55.67 0.19 58.23
C PRO A 54 -56.41 -0.20 56.95
N LYS A 55 -57.38 -1.13 57.06
CA LYS A 55 -58.12 -1.65 55.90
C LYS A 55 -58.87 -0.56 55.13
N GLU A 56 -59.40 0.43 55.84
CA GLU A 56 -60.12 1.56 55.27
C GLU A 56 -59.22 2.40 54.35
N GLU A 57 -58.00 2.73 54.80
CA GLU A 57 -57.02 3.47 54.00
C GLU A 57 -56.58 2.70 52.75
N GLU A 58 -56.45 1.37 52.83
CA GLU A 58 -56.08 0.55 51.67
C GLU A 58 -57.17 0.58 50.58
N VAL A 59 -58.44 0.56 50.99
CA VAL A 59 -59.59 0.62 50.07
C VAL A 59 -59.67 1.99 49.42
N GLU A 60 -59.57 3.07 50.19
CA GLU A 60 -59.60 4.43 49.65
C GLU A 60 -58.40 4.72 48.74
N LYS A 61 -57.19 4.31 49.15
CA LYS A 61 -55.99 4.43 48.31
C LYS A 61 -56.18 3.71 46.99
N ARG A 62 -56.77 2.51 46.99
CA ARG A 62 -57.05 1.76 45.77
C ARG A 62 -58.06 2.50 44.87
N ARG A 63 -59.14 3.01 45.45
CA ARG A 63 -60.16 3.80 44.74
C ARG A 63 -59.55 5.02 44.06
N LEU A 64 -58.80 5.83 44.82
CA LEU A 64 -58.13 7.03 44.32
C LEU A 64 -57.12 6.71 43.22
N TYR A 65 -56.31 5.67 43.43
CA TYR A 65 -55.31 5.26 42.45
C TYR A 65 -55.94 4.77 41.14
N ASN A 66 -57.04 4.03 41.22
CA ASN A 66 -57.79 3.59 40.05
C ASN A 66 -58.38 4.79 39.29
N SER A 67 -59.02 5.73 40.02
CA SER A 67 -59.58 6.95 39.42
C SER A 67 -58.50 7.79 38.72
N TYR A 68 -57.39 8.04 39.41
CA TYR A 68 -56.25 8.78 38.87
C TYR A 68 -55.67 8.11 37.62
N ARG A 69 -55.43 6.79 37.67
CA ARG A 69 -54.89 6.06 36.52
C ARG A 69 -55.81 6.09 35.32
N THR A 70 -57.12 6.01 35.53
CA THR A 70 -58.09 6.14 34.45
C THR A 70 -58.01 7.52 33.80
N GLN A 71 -57.95 8.59 34.61
CA GLN A 71 -57.82 9.97 34.11
C GLN A 71 -56.49 10.22 33.36
N VAL A 72 -55.37 9.74 33.90
CA VAL A 72 -54.08 9.86 33.21
C VAL A 72 -54.05 9.05 31.92
N LYS A 73 -54.69 7.87 31.92
CA LYS A 73 -54.80 7.03 30.71
C LYS A 73 -55.60 7.74 29.62
N SER A 74 -56.70 8.42 29.95
CA SER A 74 -57.47 9.18 28.95
C SER A 74 -56.67 10.35 28.39
N ILE A 75 -55.89 11.06 29.22
CA ILE A 75 -55.00 12.14 28.76
C ILE A 75 -53.93 11.59 27.81
N LYS A 76 -53.30 10.46 28.17
CA LYS A 76 -52.28 9.81 27.34
C LYS A 76 -52.85 9.45 25.97
N GLN A 77 -54.03 8.84 25.93
CA GLN A 77 -54.69 8.44 24.69
C GLN A 77 -55.01 9.66 23.81
N TYR A 78 -55.52 10.74 24.40
CA TYR A 78 -55.80 11.98 23.66
C TYR A 78 -54.52 12.58 23.03
N LEU A 79 -53.41 12.61 23.79
CA LEU A 79 -52.15 13.11 23.28
C LEU A 79 -51.58 12.20 22.18
N GLU A 80 -51.66 10.88 22.35
CA GLU A 80 -51.22 9.91 21.35
C GLU A 80 -51.99 10.08 20.04
N GLU A 81 -53.31 10.23 20.09
CA GLU A 81 -54.14 10.46 18.91
C GLU A 81 -53.77 11.78 18.22
N LYS A 82 -53.68 12.87 18.99
CA LYS A 82 -53.30 14.19 18.47
C LYS A 82 -51.95 14.14 17.75
N TYR A 83 -50.92 13.61 18.40
CA TYR A 83 -49.58 13.53 17.80
C TYR A 83 -49.51 12.49 16.68
N SER A 84 -50.29 11.41 16.72
CA SER A 84 -50.34 10.44 15.62
C SER A 84 -50.94 11.06 14.36
N LEU A 85 -51.99 11.87 14.49
CA LEU A 85 -52.60 12.60 13.37
C LEU A 85 -51.66 13.67 12.82
N GLU A 86 -51.07 14.51 13.69
CA GLU A 86 -50.07 15.53 13.28
C GLU A 86 -48.87 14.89 12.57
N ASN A 87 -48.38 13.74 13.07
CA ASN A 87 -47.28 13.02 12.43
C ASN A 87 -47.67 12.40 11.09
N GLN A 88 -48.93 11.97 10.90
CA GLN A 88 -49.41 11.48 9.60
C GLN A 88 -49.52 12.60 8.58
N GLU A 89 -50.03 13.77 8.97
CA GLU A 89 -50.13 14.96 8.11
C GLU A 89 -48.75 15.53 7.74
N ALA A 90 -47.76 15.41 8.63
CA ALA A 90 -46.40 15.89 8.37
C ALA A 90 -45.56 14.93 7.51
N PHE A 91 -45.94 13.66 7.39
CA PHE A 91 -45.18 12.63 6.68
C PHE A 91 -45.90 12.24 5.38
N ASP A 92 -45.91 13.15 4.40
CA ASP A 92 -46.27 12.82 3.02
C ASP A 92 -45.18 11.91 2.42
N GLU A 93 -45.27 10.61 2.67
CA GLU A 93 -44.27 9.62 2.24
C GLU A 93 -43.98 9.70 0.74
N GLU A 94 -45.00 10.00 -0.07
CA GLU A 94 -44.87 10.13 -1.52
C GLU A 94 -44.01 11.34 -1.90
N LYS A 95 -44.24 12.50 -1.28
CA LYS A 95 -43.41 13.69 -1.53
C LYS A 95 -41.97 13.45 -1.13
N HIS A 96 -41.74 12.83 0.03
CA HIS A 96 -40.39 12.52 0.46
C HIS A 96 -39.69 11.54 -0.49
N LYS A 97 -40.39 10.53 -1.02
CA LYS A 97 -39.82 9.61 -2.03
C LYS A 97 -39.45 10.35 -3.31
N MET A 98 -40.33 11.23 -3.79
CA MET A 98 -40.06 12.07 -4.97
C MET A 98 -38.82 12.95 -4.75
N GLU A 99 -38.71 13.63 -3.61
CA GLU A 99 -37.55 14.46 -3.27
C GLU A 99 -36.25 13.63 -3.24
N ILE A 100 -36.26 12.42 -2.67
CA ILE A 100 -35.10 11.52 -2.66
C ILE A 100 -34.69 11.11 -4.08
N GLU A 101 -35.67 10.80 -4.93
CA GLU A 101 -35.42 10.39 -6.32
C GLU A 101 -34.83 11.55 -7.14
N GLU A 102 -35.35 12.76 -6.97
CA GLU A 102 -34.83 13.97 -7.60
C GLU A 102 -33.38 14.26 -7.17
N ASP A 103 -33.11 14.20 -5.87
CA ASP A 103 -31.76 14.36 -5.31
C ASP A 103 -30.79 13.30 -5.86
N PHE A 104 -31.24 12.06 -5.98
CA PHE A 104 -30.45 10.96 -6.53
C PHE A 104 -30.08 11.21 -7.99
N ILE A 105 -31.04 11.65 -8.81
CA ILE A 105 -30.81 11.97 -10.23
C ILE A 105 -29.77 13.09 -10.35
N GLN A 106 -29.94 14.19 -9.61
CA GLN A 106 -28.99 15.31 -9.62
C GLN A 106 -27.58 14.87 -9.21
N CYS A 107 -27.47 14.07 -8.15
CA CYS A 107 -26.18 13.56 -7.68
C CYS A 107 -25.53 12.62 -8.70
N SER A 108 -26.31 11.80 -9.40
CA SER A 108 -25.82 10.92 -10.47
C SER A 108 -25.25 11.73 -11.63
N GLU A 109 -25.97 12.75 -12.09
CA GLU A 109 -25.52 13.60 -13.20
C GLU A 109 -24.20 14.33 -12.89
N ILE A 110 -24.02 14.79 -11.65
CA ILE A 110 -22.76 15.42 -11.20
C ILE A 110 -21.62 14.40 -11.22
N ASN A 111 -21.87 13.17 -10.76
CA ASN A 111 -20.89 12.10 -10.76
C ASN A 111 -20.47 11.73 -12.18
N ASP A 112 -21.43 11.62 -13.10
CA ASP A 112 -21.15 11.30 -14.50
C ASP A 112 -20.29 12.38 -15.17
N LYS A 113 -20.61 13.65 -14.96
CA LYS A 113 -19.77 14.78 -15.43
C LYS A 113 -18.35 14.70 -14.89
N TRP A 114 -18.20 14.41 -13.60
CA TRP A 114 -16.87 14.30 -12.98
C TRP A 114 -16.08 13.09 -13.51
N ASN A 115 -16.75 11.96 -13.75
CA ASN A 115 -16.15 10.78 -14.36
C ASN A 115 -15.68 11.06 -15.79
N GLU A 116 -16.44 11.83 -16.57
CA GLU A 116 -16.03 12.26 -17.91
C GLU A 116 -14.78 13.14 -17.90
N GLU A 117 -14.70 14.10 -16.96
CA GLU A 117 -13.51 14.95 -16.78
C GLU A 117 -12.28 14.13 -16.40
N ILE A 118 -12.43 13.22 -15.43
CA ILE A 118 -11.36 12.34 -14.98
C ILE A 118 -10.93 11.39 -16.12
N LYS A 119 -11.87 10.90 -16.93
CA LYS A 119 -11.58 10.02 -18.06
C LYS A 119 -10.65 10.70 -19.07
N LYS A 120 -10.91 11.95 -19.43
CA LYS A 120 -10.04 12.73 -20.33
C LYS A 120 -8.62 12.85 -19.78
N SER A 121 -8.48 13.22 -18.51
CA SER A 121 -7.16 13.30 -17.86
C SER A 121 -6.43 11.96 -17.80
N ARG A 122 -7.15 10.84 -17.59
CA ARG A 122 -6.57 9.50 -17.63
C ARG A 122 -6.07 9.13 -19.02
N GLU A 123 -6.85 9.41 -20.06
CA GLU A 123 -6.48 9.14 -21.45
C GLU A 123 -5.22 9.92 -21.84
N GLU A 124 -5.14 11.20 -21.50
CA GLU A 124 -3.94 12.01 -21.72
C GLU A 124 -2.69 11.46 -21.01
N ARG A 125 -2.84 10.98 -19.77
CA ARG A 125 -1.74 10.37 -19.02
C ARG A 125 -1.29 9.06 -19.65
N VAL A 126 -2.23 8.20 -20.05
CA VAL A 126 -1.93 6.91 -20.69
C VAL A 126 -1.22 7.12 -22.03
N GLU A 127 -1.64 8.10 -22.82
CA GLU A 127 -0.98 8.44 -24.08
C GLU A 127 0.48 8.88 -23.87
N LYS A 128 0.75 9.70 -22.84
CA LYS A 128 2.11 10.09 -22.48
C LYS A 128 2.96 8.90 -22.02
N GLU A 129 2.42 8.05 -21.14
CA GLU A 129 3.09 6.84 -20.66
C GLU A 129 3.41 5.87 -21.82
N LEU A 130 2.50 5.76 -22.81
CA LEU A 130 2.72 4.96 -24.02
C LEU A 130 3.86 5.54 -24.87
N GLN A 131 3.88 6.85 -25.10
CA GLN A 131 4.92 7.53 -25.87
C GLN A 131 6.30 7.36 -25.22
N GLU A 132 6.40 7.58 -23.90
CA GLU A 132 7.63 7.36 -23.13
C GLU A 132 8.11 5.90 -23.22
N SER A 133 7.19 4.94 -23.13
CA SER A 133 7.50 3.51 -23.25
C SER A 133 8.04 3.16 -24.64
N ILE A 134 7.45 3.72 -25.70
CA ILE A 134 7.91 3.54 -27.09
C ILE A 134 9.31 4.12 -27.27
N GLU A 135 9.58 5.32 -26.74
CA GLU A 135 10.90 5.94 -26.80
C GLU A 135 11.97 5.15 -26.04
N ASP A 136 11.63 4.65 -24.85
CA ASP A 136 12.49 3.77 -24.07
C ASP A 136 12.79 2.47 -24.83
N ALA A 137 11.79 1.86 -25.45
CA ALA A 137 11.95 0.65 -26.25
C ALA A 137 12.87 0.89 -27.45
N LYS A 138 12.71 2.01 -28.17
CA LYS A 138 13.60 2.42 -29.27
C LYS A 138 15.04 2.60 -28.79
N ARG A 139 15.26 3.34 -27.70
CA ARG A 139 16.60 3.54 -27.10
C ARG A 139 17.25 2.22 -26.70
N ARG A 140 16.50 1.27 -26.14
CA ARG A 140 17.00 -0.06 -25.78
C ARG A 140 17.37 -0.88 -27.02
N LEU A 141 16.55 -0.80 -28.07
CA LEU A 141 16.81 -1.49 -29.34
C LEU A 141 18.09 -0.97 -30.00
N GLU A 142 18.25 0.35 -30.10
CA GLU A 142 19.46 0.99 -30.66
C GLU A 142 20.73 0.59 -29.91
N LYS A 143 20.69 0.62 -28.57
CA LYS A 143 21.82 0.16 -27.75
C LYS A 143 22.16 -1.30 -28.01
N ARG A 144 21.15 -2.17 -28.12
CA ARG A 144 21.35 -3.59 -28.42
C ARG A 144 21.96 -3.81 -29.80
N LEU A 145 21.51 -3.06 -30.80
CA LEU A 145 22.06 -3.13 -32.16
C LEU A 145 23.53 -2.69 -32.20
N LYS A 146 23.91 -1.64 -31.46
CA LYS A 146 25.32 -1.22 -31.34
C LYS A 146 26.20 -2.29 -30.72
N ILE A 147 25.79 -2.84 -29.58
CA ILE A 147 26.51 -3.93 -28.90
C ILE A 147 26.66 -5.14 -29.83
N TYR A 148 25.60 -5.49 -30.57
CA TYR A 148 25.65 -6.62 -31.50
C TYR A 148 26.60 -6.36 -32.68
N ALA A 149 26.67 -5.12 -33.18
CA ALA A 149 27.63 -4.73 -34.21
C ALA A 149 29.07 -4.83 -33.70
N GLU A 150 29.37 -4.29 -32.51
CA GLU A 150 30.70 -4.40 -31.89
C GLU A 150 31.12 -5.85 -31.64
N GLN A 151 30.19 -6.68 -31.15
CA GLN A 151 30.43 -8.11 -30.97
C GLN A 151 30.69 -8.84 -32.29
N ARG A 152 30.00 -8.43 -33.36
CA ARG A 152 30.22 -8.99 -34.68
C ARG A 152 31.58 -8.59 -35.24
N GLU A 153 31.96 -7.33 -35.12
CA GLU A 153 33.27 -6.84 -35.58
C GLU A 153 34.42 -7.54 -34.84
N THR A 154 34.35 -7.62 -33.51
CA THR A 154 35.36 -8.33 -32.70
C THR A 154 35.43 -9.82 -33.01
N ALA A 155 34.29 -10.47 -33.28
CA ALA A 155 34.28 -11.87 -33.73
C ALA A 155 34.90 -12.04 -35.13
N GLU A 156 34.61 -11.13 -36.06
CA GLU A 156 35.20 -11.15 -37.41
C GLU A 156 36.72 -10.93 -37.37
N GLU A 157 37.21 -10.01 -36.52
CA GLU A 157 38.64 -9.80 -36.27
C GLU A 157 39.32 -11.03 -35.68
N ALA A 158 38.71 -11.66 -34.67
CA ALA A 158 39.24 -12.89 -34.07
C ALA A 158 39.32 -14.03 -35.09
N VAL A 159 38.29 -14.20 -35.92
CA VAL A 159 38.29 -15.20 -37.01
C VAL A 159 39.39 -14.89 -38.02
N ARG A 160 39.64 -13.61 -38.34
CA ARG A 160 40.70 -13.21 -39.27
C ARG A 160 42.09 -13.53 -38.72
N GLN A 161 42.36 -13.20 -37.45
CA GLN A 161 43.62 -13.54 -36.77
C GLN A 161 43.86 -15.05 -36.75
N VAL A 162 42.82 -15.85 -36.48
CA VAL A 162 42.93 -17.32 -36.48
C VAL A 162 43.19 -17.86 -37.89
N LYS A 163 42.60 -17.27 -38.93
CA LYS A 163 42.87 -17.64 -40.34
C LYS A 163 44.31 -17.32 -40.78
N GLU A 164 44.88 -16.23 -40.29
CA GLU A 164 46.28 -15.89 -40.54
C GLU A 164 47.21 -16.86 -39.79
N ALA A 165 46.93 -17.12 -38.50
CA ALA A 165 47.69 -18.06 -37.69
C ALA A 165 47.61 -19.52 -38.20
N SER A 166 46.48 -19.92 -38.81
CA SER A 166 46.29 -21.29 -39.28
C SER A 166 47.22 -21.70 -40.42
N GLN A 167 47.77 -20.73 -41.16
CA GLN A 167 48.78 -21.00 -42.19
C GLN A 167 50.08 -21.56 -41.58
N HIS A 168 50.35 -21.23 -40.31
CA HIS A 168 51.52 -21.68 -39.56
C HIS A 168 51.27 -22.94 -38.74
N PHE A 169 50.07 -23.53 -38.78
CA PHE A 169 49.79 -24.78 -38.08
C PHE A 169 50.49 -25.97 -38.76
N ILE A 170 50.96 -26.90 -37.91
CA ILE A 170 51.67 -28.10 -38.36
C ILE A 170 50.62 -29.11 -38.83
N THR A 171 50.59 -29.36 -40.13
CA THR A 171 49.80 -30.43 -40.77
C THR A 171 50.61 -31.74 -40.77
N PRO A 172 49.97 -32.92 -40.91
CA PRO A 172 50.68 -34.21 -40.96
C PRO A 172 51.78 -34.23 -42.03
N ASP A 173 51.56 -33.57 -43.17
CA ASP A 173 52.54 -33.50 -44.26
C ASP A 173 53.78 -32.65 -43.93
N LYS A 174 53.68 -31.70 -42.99
CA LYS A 174 54.77 -30.79 -42.58
C LYS A 174 55.40 -31.20 -41.25
N LEU A 175 55.01 -32.34 -40.69
CA LEU A 175 55.35 -32.74 -39.33
C LEU A 175 56.85 -32.97 -39.15
N ASP A 176 57.47 -33.80 -40.00
CA ASP A 176 58.89 -34.17 -39.87
C ASP A 176 59.81 -32.95 -40.01
N ALA A 177 59.53 -32.08 -41.00
CA ALA A 177 60.26 -30.83 -41.21
C ALA A 177 60.14 -29.86 -40.02
N ALA A 178 58.97 -29.81 -39.36
CA ALA A 178 58.78 -28.98 -38.17
C ALA A 178 59.56 -29.52 -36.96
N ILE A 179 59.65 -30.84 -36.79
CA ILE A 179 60.43 -31.48 -35.72
C ILE A 179 61.91 -31.15 -35.87
N GLU A 180 62.46 -31.29 -37.08
CA GLU A 180 63.86 -30.95 -37.35
C GLU A 180 64.15 -29.47 -37.10
N TYR A 181 63.27 -28.57 -37.54
CA TYR A 181 63.41 -27.13 -37.29
C TYR A 181 63.43 -26.79 -35.80
N ALA A 182 62.55 -27.41 -35.01
CA ALA A 182 62.45 -27.18 -33.57
C ALA A 182 63.69 -27.68 -32.80
N ILE A 183 64.27 -28.81 -33.20
CA ILE A 183 65.53 -29.31 -32.61
C ILE A 183 66.69 -28.36 -32.91
N ASN A 184 66.74 -27.84 -34.14
CA ASN A 184 67.82 -26.96 -34.58
C ASN A 184 67.71 -25.53 -34.04
N ASN A 185 66.50 -25.06 -33.71
CA ASN A 185 66.25 -23.70 -33.24
C ASN A 185 65.55 -23.69 -31.86
N PRO A 186 66.27 -23.97 -30.76
CA PRO A 186 65.70 -23.87 -29.42
C PRO A 186 65.36 -22.41 -29.08
N VAL A 187 64.09 -22.14 -28.75
CA VAL A 187 63.60 -20.81 -28.35
C VAL A 187 63.55 -20.70 -26.83
N ASP A 188 64.20 -19.69 -26.25
CA ASP A 188 64.20 -19.43 -24.81
C ASP A 188 63.16 -18.35 -24.45
N TYR A 189 62.18 -18.71 -23.63
CA TYR A 189 61.15 -17.79 -23.13
C TYR A 189 61.52 -17.15 -21.79
N ASN A 190 62.70 -17.45 -21.23
CA ASN A 190 63.10 -16.91 -19.94
C ASN A 190 63.41 -15.40 -20.03
N PHE A 191 62.73 -14.62 -19.19
CA PHE A 191 63.00 -13.21 -19.00
C PHE A 191 62.86 -12.83 -17.52
N ALA A 192 63.64 -11.86 -17.08
CA ALA A 192 63.51 -11.22 -15.78
C ALA A 192 62.77 -9.88 -15.93
N LEU A 193 62.15 -9.43 -14.85
CA LEU A 193 61.50 -8.11 -14.76
C LEU A 193 62.24 -7.28 -13.71
N ASP A 194 62.59 -6.06 -14.09
CA ASP A 194 63.11 -5.08 -13.14
C ASP A 194 61.99 -4.47 -12.30
N LEU A 195 62.35 -3.77 -11.22
CA LEU A 195 61.40 -3.03 -10.38
C LEU A 195 60.62 -1.95 -11.17
N ASP A 196 61.21 -1.45 -12.26
CA ASP A 196 60.60 -0.49 -13.19
C ASP A 196 59.71 -1.18 -14.27
N GLY A 197 59.59 -2.50 -14.24
CA GLY A 197 58.77 -3.28 -15.18
C GLY A 197 59.44 -3.57 -16.53
N ASN A 198 60.73 -3.26 -16.70
CA ASN A 198 61.48 -3.55 -17.92
C ASN A 198 61.77 -5.05 -18.05
N LYS A 199 61.59 -5.60 -19.26
CA LYS A 199 61.81 -7.03 -19.56
C LYS A 199 63.24 -7.26 -20.05
N ILE A 200 64.06 -7.96 -19.27
CA ILE A 200 65.39 -8.42 -19.67
C ILE A 200 65.28 -9.86 -20.14
N ARG A 201 65.55 -10.13 -21.42
CA ARG A 201 65.44 -11.47 -22.02
C ARG A 201 66.77 -12.22 -21.97
N GLY A 202 66.73 -13.52 -21.71
CA GLY A 202 67.87 -14.43 -21.76
C GLY A 202 68.28 -15.00 -20.39
N ARG A 203 68.78 -16.25 -20.37
CA ARG A 203 69.29 -16.93 -19.17
C ARG A 203 70.63 -16.40 -18.67
N GLU A 204 71.49 -15.94 -19.57
CA GLU A 204 72.87 -15.53 -19.27
C GLU A 204 73.09 -14.01 -19.40
N THR A 205 72.05 -13.26 -19.77
CA THR A 205 72.13 -11.82 -19.90
C THR A 205 72.16 -11.18 -18.52
N LYS A 206 73.27 -10.51 -18.20
CA LYS A 206 73.36 -9.70 -16.99
C LYS A 206 72.58 -8.39 -17.21
N PRO A 207 71.89 -7.87 -16.17
CA PRO A 207 71.24 -6.58 -16.26
C PRO A 207 72.28 -5.51 -16.66
N PRO A 208 71.95 -4.64 -17.64
CA PRO A 208 72.90 -3.65 -18.13
C PRO A 208 73.33 -2.73 -16.99
N SER A 209 74.64 -2.62 -16.76
CA SER A 209 75.20 -1.85 -15.64
C SER A 209 75.14 -0.32 -15.81
N LYS A 210 74.44 0.19 -16.83
CA LYS A 210 74.12 1.61 -17.07
C LYS A 210 73.05 1.70 -18.17
N ILE A 211 72.03 2.53 -17.94
CA ILE A 211 70.96 2.82 -18.90
C ILE A 211 71.53 3.75 -19.97
N GLU A 212 71.80 3.24 -21.16
CA GLU A 212 71.99 4.06 -22.37
C GLU A 212 70.68 4.06 -23.18
N PRO A 213 70.18 5.22 -23.63
CA PRO A 213 68.95 5.28 -24.39
C PRO A 213 69.14 4.67 -25.78
N GLU A 214 68.40 3.60 -26.07
CA GLU A 214 68.38 2.97 -27.39
C GLU A 214 67.93 3.98 -28.47
N LYS A 215 68.79 4.21 -29.47
CA LYS A 215 68.44 4.96 -30.68
C LYS A 215 67.47 4.13 -31.51
N ILE A 216 66.21 4.56 -31.56
CA ILE A 216 65.21 4.06 -32.49
C ILE A 216 65.65 4.43 -33.92
N SER A 217 66.22 3.48 -34.66
CA SER A 217 66.37 3.64 -36.11
C SER A 217 65.05 3.32 -36.78
N ALA A 218 64.31 4.36 -37.19
CA ALA A 218 63.20 4.22 -38.11
C ALA A 218 63.74 3.71 -39.46
N LYS A 219 63.39 2.47 -39.82
CA LYS A 219 63.38 2.02 -41.22
C LYS A 219 61.92 1.90 -41.65
N ALA A 220 61.63 2.56 -42.76
CA ALA A 220 60.37 2.58 -43.48
C ALA A 220 59.93 1.19 -43.94
#